data_AF-A0A195BAV9-F1
#
_entry.id   AF-A0A195BAV9-F1
#
_cell.length_a   1.000
_cell.length_b   1.000
_cell.length_c   1.000
_cell.angle_alpha   90.00
_cell.angle_beta   90.00
_cell.angle_gamma   90.00
#
_symmetry.space_group_name_H-M   'P 1'
#
loop_
_entity.id
_entity.type
_entity.pdbx_description
1 polymer ?
#
loop_
_entity_poly.entity_id
_entity_poly.type
_entity_poly.pdbx_seq_one_letter_code
_entity_poly.pdbx_strand_id
1 'polypeptide(L)'
;MATMDLSKIPNEKKLHLCKWYFRVHSQKSHFTTTCQYFLQFLSVTAGFALLPFLWAVNAVWFSKEAFIAPPYEEQKQIKRYVIFSAIGAVIWTAALLAWIIIFQTQRAAWGEFADSISYIIPTGIP
;
A
#
# COMPACT_ATOMS: atom_id res chain seq x y z
N MET A 1 13.66 -2.44 -13.84
CA MET A 1 13.39 -1.85 -12.52
C MET A 1 14.65 -1.13 -12.09
N ALA A 2 14.67 0.21 -12.13
CA ALA A 2 15.86 0.97 -11.73
C ALA A 2 16.10 0.76 -10.22
N THR A 3 17.16 0.04 -9.87
CA THR A 3 17.56 -0.11 -8.48
C THR A 3 18.30 1.16 -8.04
N MET A 4 17.62 2.08 -7.34
CA MET A 4 18.26 3.10 -6.50
C MET A 4 19.37 2.47 -5.65
N ASP A 5 20.58 2.94 -5.90
CA ASP A 5 21.80 2.52 -5.24
C ASP A 5 21.94 3.26 -3.91
N LEU A 6 21.52 2.62 -2.82
CA LEU A 6 21.58 3.15 -1.46
C LEU A 6 23.02 3.38 -0.97
N SER A 7 24.03 2.78 -1.60
CA SER A 7 25.43 2.93 -1.18
C SER A 7 25.98 4.33 -1.44
N LYS A 8 25.40 5.05 -2.41
CA LYS A 8 25.84 6.39 -2.83
C LYS A 8 25.18 7.54 -2.05
N ILE A 9 24.24 7.23 -1.16
CA ILE A 9 23.41 8.22 -0.46
C ILE A 9 23.90 8.37 1.00
N PRO A 10 24.07 9.58 1.54
CA PRO A 10 24.45 9.77 2.94
C PRO A 10 23.32 9.36 3.91
N ASN A 11 23.67 8.91 5.12
CA ASN A 11 22.75 8.27 6.08
C ASN A 11 21.50 9.12 6.41
N GLU A 12 21.68 10.43 6.64
CA GLU A 12 20.58 11.38 6.90
C GLU A 12 19.51 11.38 5.80
N LYS A 13 19.95 11.28 4.53
CA LYS A 13 19.05 11.26 3.38
C LYS A 13 18.29 9.94 3.32
N LYS A 14 18.90 8.81 3.72
CA LYS A 14 18.22 7.51 3.81
C LYS A 14 17.06 7.57 4.80
N LEU A 15 17.28 8.17 5.98
CA LEU A 15 16.23 8.37 6.97
C LEU A 15 15.12 9.28 6.43
N HIS A 16 15.48 10.38 5.78
CA HIS A 16 14.52 11.30 5.17
C HIS A 16 13.67 10.62 4.09
N LEU A 17 14.29 9.83 3.19
CA LEU A 17 13.57 9.06 2.17
C LEU A 17 12.62 8.04 2.81
N CYS A 18 13.08 7.27 3.80
CA CYS A 18 12.23 6.29 4.49
C CYS A 18 11.03 6.97 5.17
N LYS A 19 11.25 8.11 5.85
CA LYS A 19 10.19 8.93 6.43
C LYS A 19 9.24 9.47 5.37
N TRP A 20 9.72 9.86 4.21
CA TRP A 20 8.89 10.34 3.10
C TRP A 20 7.98 9.24 2.57
N TYR A 21 8.53 8.05 2.27
CA TYR A 21 7.74 6.89 1.82
C TYR A 21 6.64 6.50 2.83
N PHE A 22 6.92 6.62 4.12
CA PHE A 22 5.93 6.37 5.17
C PHE A 22 4.90 7.52 5.29
N ARG A 23 5.34 8.78 5.23
CA ARG A 23 4.49 9.98 5.41
C ARG A 23 3.52 10.20 4.26
N VAL A 24 3.88 9.85 3.03
CA VAL A 24 2.98 9.92 1.86
C VAL A 24 1.64 9.22 2.13
N HIS A 25 1.61 8.21 3.02
CA HIS A 25 0.38 7.55 3.43
C HIS A 25 -0.34 8.22 4.63
N SER A 26 0.38 8.73 5.63
CA SER A 26 -0.24 9.26 6.88
C SER A 26 -1.16 10.48 6.63
N GLN A 27 -0.87 11.29 5.62
CA GLN A 27 -1.71 12.43 5.26
C GLN A 27 -3.10 12.04 4.69
N LYS A 28 -3.29 10.81 4.20
CA LYS A 28 -4.59 10.37 3.66
C LYS A 28 -5.53 9.85 4.75
N SER A 29 -5.02 9.30 5.86
CA SER A 29 -5.87 8.61 6.85
C SER A 29 -6.79 9.53 7.67
N HIS A 30 -6.52 10.84 7.73
CA HIS A 30 -7.37 11.80 8.43
C HIS A 30 -8.42 12.49 7.53
N PHE A 31 -8.39 12.24 6.21
CA PHE A 31 -9.34 12.79 5.23
C PHE A 31 -10.32 11.72 4.68
N THR A 32 -10.33 10.53 5.28
CA THR A 32 -11.01 9.34 4.73
C THR A 32 -12.22 8.90 5.58
N THR A 33 -12.60 9.66 6.62
CA THR A 33 -13.75 9.30 7.47
C THR A 33 -15.02 10.10 7.14
N THR A 34 -14.91 11.31 6.58
CA THR A 34 -16.08 12.18 6.35
C THR A 34 -16.52 12.26 4.88
N CYS A 35 -15.69 11.83 3.93
CA CYS A 35 -16.01 11.86 2.49
C CYS A 35 -15.91 10.47 1.82
N GLN A 36 -16.13 9.41 2.60
CA GLN A 36 -15.92 8.01 2.18
C GLN A 36 -17.06 7.46 1.32
N TYR A 37 -18.28 7.99 1.46
CA TYR A 37 -19.48 7.36 0.86
C TYR A 37 -19.92 7.98 -0.47
N PHE A 38 -19.47 9.18 -0.83
CA PHE A 38 -20.06 9.94 -1.95
C PHE A 38 -19.21 9.99 -3.23
N LEU A 39 -17.95 9.54 -3.18
CA LEU A 39 -16.99 9.59 -4.30
C LEU A 39 -16.32 8.24 -4.60
N GLN A 40 -16.95 7.14 -4.15
CA GLN A 40 -16.43 5.77 -4.16
C GLN A 40 -16.23 5.18 -5.57
N PHE A 41 -16.69 5.81 -6.65
CA PHE A 41 -16.85 5.12 -7.94
C PHE A 41 -15.95 5.52 -9.11
N LEU A 42 -15.25 6.66 -9.09
CA LEU A 42 -14.56 7.13 -10.32
C LEU A 42 -13.08 7.52 -10.21
N SER A 43 -12.43 7.45 -9.04
CA SER A 43 -11.00 7.87 -8.92
C SER A 43 -10.04 6.85 -8.30
N VAL A 44 -10.52 5.66 -7.91
CA VAL A 44 -9.76 4.72 -7.04
C VAL A 44 -8.63 3.96 -7.77
N THR A 45 -8.59 3.94 -9.09
CA THR A 45 -7.78 2.94 -9.83
C THR A 45 -6.29 3.26 -9.97
N ALA A 46 -5.86 4.53 -9.94
CA ALA A 46 -4.43 4.86 -10.10
C ALA A 46 -3.75 5.28 -8.79
N GLY A 47 -4.46 5.98 -7.90
CA GLY A 47 -3.87 6.65 -6.74
C GLY A 47 -4.04 5.96 -5.39
N PHE A 48 -4.65 4.78 -5.33
CA PHE A 48 -4.85 4.03 -4.08
C PHE A 48 -4.25 2.62 -4.12
N ALA A 49 -4.25 1.95 -5.28
CA ALA A 49 -3.63 0.63 -5.46
C ALA A 49 -2.09 0.65 -5.52
N LEU A 50 -1.48 1.75 -5.98
CA LEU A 50 -0.01 1.90 -6.03
C LEU A 50 0.62 2.29 -4.68
N LEU A 51 -0.19 2.67 -3.68
CA LEU A 51 0.28 3.10 -2.35
C LEU A 51 0.71 1.93 -1.45
N PRO A 52 -0.04 0.83 -1.31
CA PRO A 52 0.45 -0.34 -0.60
C PRO A 52 1.65 -0.98 -1.31
N PHE A 53 1.72 -0.85 -2.63
CA PHE A 53 2.92 -1.24 -3.39
C PHE A 53 4.16 -0.39 -3.00
N LEU A 54 4.01 0.93 -2.82
CA LEU A 54 5.08 1.80 -2.32
C LEU A 54 5.56 1.40 -0.91
N TRP A 55 4.67 0.95 -0.04
CA TRP A 55 5.02 0.44 1.29
C TRP A 55 5.77 -0.89 1.24
N ALA A 56 5.38 -1.79 0.35
CA ALA A 56 6.11 -3.02 0.09
C ALA A 56 7.51 -2.73 -0.47
N VAL A 57 7.62 -1.80 -1.43
CA VAL A 57 8.92 -1.36 -1.97
C VAL A 57 9.78 -0.74 -0.89
N ASN A 58 9.25 0.15 -0.05
CA ASN A 58 9.99 0.74 1.07
C ASN A 58 10.49 -0.35 2.04
N ALA A 59 9.64 -1.32 2.39
CA ALA A 59 10.04 -2.42 3.26
C ALA A 59 11.14 -3.29 2.64
N VAL A 60 11.00 -3.69 1.37
CA VAL A 60 11.96 -4.55 0.67
C VAL A 60 13.30 -3.82 0.45
N TRP A 61 13.27 -2.54 0.08
CA TRP A 61 14.50 -1.80 -0.24
C TRP A 61 15.33 -1.49 0.99
N PHE A 62 14.69 -0.97 2.04
CA PHE A 62 15.35 -0.63 3.28
C PHE A 62 15.55 -1.84 4.20
N SER A 63 15.00 -3.03 3.87
CA SER A 63 15.29 -4.27 4.63
C SER A 63 16.78 -4.62 4.63
N LYS A 64 17.45 -4.47 3.48
CA LYS A 64 18.89 -4.74 3.37
C LYS A 64 19.69 -3.74 4.21
N GLU A 65 19.31 -2.46 4.17
CA GLU A 65 19.95 -1.42 4.98
C GLU A 65 19.66 -1.58 6.48
N ALA A 66 18.48 -2.10 6.83
CA ALA A 66 18.07 -2.34 8.19
C ALA A 66 18.76 -3.57 8.79
N PHE A 67 18.88 -4.68 8.06
CA PHE A 67 19.33 -5.96 8.63
C PHE A 67 20.74 -6.40 8.19
N ILE A 68 21.26 -5.92 7.06
CA ILE A 68 22.55 -6.36 6.48
C ILE A 68 23.65 -5.32 6.70
N ALA A 69 23.33 -4.02 6.65
CA ALA A 69 24.33 -2.96 6.78
C ALA A 69 24.93 -2.87 8.20
N PRO A 70 26.20 -2.45 8.34
CA PRO A 70 26.85 -2.26 9.64
C PRO A 70 26.08 -1.23 10.49
N PRO A 71 26.13 -1.34 11.83
CA PRO A 71 25.34 -0.49 12.71
C PRO A 71 25.75 0.98 12.66
N TYR A 72 24.75 1.86 12.49
CA TYR A 72 24.89 3.33 12.54
C TYR A 72 23.77 3.95 13.39
N GLU A 73 23.96 5.20 13.82
CA GLU A 73 23.11 5.85 14.83
C GLU A 73 21.61 5.90 14.44
N GLU A 74 21.32 6.25 13.19
CA GLU A 74 19.95 6.36 12.67
C GLU A 74 19.28 5.01 12.31
N GLN A 75 20.03 3.90 12.31
CA GLN A 75 19.55 2.60 11.86
C GLN A 75 18.36 2.10 12.70
N LYS A 76 18.31 2.43 13.99
CA LYS A 76 17.20 2.06 14.89
C LYS A 76 15.87 2.71 14.45
N GLN A 77 15.91 3.96 13.99
CA GLN A 77 14.70 4.63 13.49
C GLN A 77 14.23 4.00 12.18
N ILE A 78 15.15 3.75 11.25
CA ILE A 78 14.84 3.13 9.95
C ILE A 78 14.24 1.73 10.14
N LYS A 79 14.81 0.89 11.00
CA LYS A 79 14.26 -0.42 11.36
C LYS A 79 12.80 -0.34 11.78
N ARG A 80 12.46 0.61 12.66
CA ARG A 80 11.10 0.80 13.15
C ARG A 80 10.13 1.18 12.02
N TYR A 81 10.52 2.12 11.16
CA TYR A 81 9.70 2.52 10.00
C TYR A 81 9.54 1.40 8.98
N VAL A 82 10.58 0.60 8.73
CA VAL A 82 10.53 -0.56 7.82
C VAL A 82 9.54 -1.60 8.34
N ILE A 83 9.56 -1.91 9.65
CA ILE A 83 8.64 -2.86 10.27
C ILE A 83 7.19 -2.35 10.18
N PHE A 84 6.95 -1.07 10.51
CA PHE A 84 5.61 -0.50 10.39
C PHE A 84 5.10 -0.48 8.94
N SER A 85 5.98 -0.18 7.97
CA SER A 85 5.67 -0.23 6.54
C SER A 85 5.33 -1.65 6.08
N ALA A 86 6.04 -2.66 6.58
CA ALA A 86 5.78 -4.07 6.27
C ALA A 86 4.42 -4.53 6.84
N ILE A 87 4.14 -4.23 8.11
CA ILE A 87 2.85 -4.56 8.74
C ILE A 87 1.70 -3.88 7.99
N GLY A 88 1.86 -2.59 7.67
CA GLY A 88 0.87 -1.84 6.91
C GLY A 88 0.61 -2.44 5.53
N ALA A 89 1.65 -2.88 4.82
CA ALA A 89 1.51 -3.55 3.53
C ALA A 89 0.76 -4.89 3.64
N VAL A 90 1.05 -5.68 4.68
CA VAL A 90 0.37 -6.96 4.93
C VAL A 90 -1.11 -6.75 5.24
N ILE A 91 -1.45 -5.81 6.13
CA ILE A 91 -2.84 -5.50 6.48
C ILE A 91 -3.62 -5.05 5.25
N TRP A 92 -3.05 -4.14 4.44
CA TRP A 92 -3.69 -3.69 3.21
C TRP A 92 -3.89 -4.80 2.18
N THR A 93 -2.88 -5.66 2.03
CA THR A 93 -2.97 -6.82 1.13
C THR A 93 -4.07 -7.78 1.57
N ALA A 94 -4.16 -8.06 2.87
CA ALA A 94 -5.21 -8.91 3.43
C ALA A 94 -6.61 -8.31 3.25
N ALA A 95 -6.77 -7.00 3.46
CA ALA A 95 -8.03 -6.30 3.25
C ALA A 95 -8.48 -6.35 1.78
N LEU A 96 -7.57 -6.10 0.83
CA LEU A 96 -7.86 -6.22 -0.61
C LEU A 96 -8.21 -7.66 -1.00
N LEU A 97 -7.47 -8.65 -0.48
CA LEU A 97 -7.73 -10.05 -0.75
C LEU A 97 -9.11 -10.48 -0.21
N ALA A 98 -9.44 -10.10 1.02
CA ALA A 98 -10.75 -10.36 1.62
C ALA A 98 -11.88 -9.72 0.80
N TRP A 99 -11.71 -8.47 0.36
CA TRP A 99 -12.67 -7.79 -0.50
C TRP A 99 -12.86 -8.52 -1.84
N ILE A 100 -11.77 -8.96 -2.48
CA ILE A 100 -11.84 -9.73 -3.72
C ILE A 100 -12.60 -11.05 -3.51
N ILE A 101 -12.31 -11.79 -2.43
CA ILE A 101 -12.98 -13.06 -2.12
C ILE A 101 -14.48 -12.83 -1.91
N ILE A 102 -14.86 -11.84 -1.10
CA ILE A 102 -16.27 -11.50 -0.84
C ILE A 102 -16.96 -11.11 -2.14
N PHE A 103 -16.36 -10.21 -2.92
CA PHE A 103 -16.93 -9.78 -4.19
C PHE A 103 -17.10 -10.95 -5.16
N GLN A 104 -16.10 -11.82 -5.31
CA GLN A 104 -16.18 -12.96 -6.23
C GLN A 104 -17.20 -14.02 -5.79
N THR A 105 -17.36 -14.25 -4.48
CA THR A 105 -18.27 -15.27 -3.95
C THR A 105 -19.72 -14.79 -3.84
N GLN A 106 -19.93 -13.52 -3.53
CA GLN A 106 -21.25 -12.94 -3.30
C GLN A 106 -21.78 -12.16 -4.51
N ARG A 107 -20.99 -11.98 -5.59
CA ARG A 107 -21.40 -11.24 -6.81
C ARG A 107 -22.80 -11.65 -7.28
N ALA A 108 -23.02 -12.94 -7.48
CA ALA A 108 -24.28 -13.47 -8.01
C ALA A 108 -25.46 -13.21 -7.05
N ALA A 109 -25.21 -13.22 -5.74
CA ALA A 109 -26.24 -12.94 -4.74
C ALA A 109 -26.62 -11.45 -4.66
N TRP A 110 -25.74 -10.56 -5.12
CA TRP A 110 -25.94 -9.10 -5.07
C TRP A 110 -26.66 -8.52 -6.30
N GLY A 111 -26.81 -9.29 -7.37
CA GLY A 111 -27.61 -8.92 -8.56
C GLY A 111 -27.19 -7.58 -9.17
N GLU A 112 -28.17 -6.69 -9.42
CA GLU A 112 -27.95 -5.38 -10.06
C GLU A 112 -26.91 -4.51 -9.35
N PHE A 113 -26.79 -4.63 -8.02
CA PHE A 113 -25.77 -3.90 -7.29
C PHE A 113 -24.36 -4.36 -7.70
N ALA A 114 -24.13 -5.67 -7.81
CA ALA A 114 -22.84 -6.19 -8.25
C ALA A 114 -22.54 -5.82 -9.70
N ASP A 115 -23.54 -5.83 -10.57
CA ASP A 115 -23.39 -5.42 -11.97
C ASP A 115 -23.00 -3.95 -12.08
N SER A 116 -23.62 -3.07 -11.27
CA SER A 116 -23.31 -1.64 -11.25
C SER A 116 -21.87 -1.35 -10.83
N ILE A 117 -21.29 -2.16 -9.93
CA ILE A 117 -19.92 -2.01 -9.41
C ILE A 117 -18.89 -2.84 -10.17
N SER A 118 -19.34 -3.67 -11.11
CA SER A 118 -18.47 -4.48 -11.95
C SER A 118 -18.05 -3.72 -13.20
N TYR A 119 -16.74 -3.66 -13.45
CA TYR A 119 -16.21 -3.15 -14.71
C TYR A 119 -16.25 -4.20 -15.83
N ILE A 120 -16.17 -5.48 -15.44
CA ILE A 120 -16.15 -6.62 -16.35
C ILE A 120 -17.28 -7.57 -15.93
N ILE A 121 -18.30 -7.68 -16.77
CA ILE A 121 -19.41 -8.61 -16.61
C ILE A 121 -19.08 -9.87 -17.41
N PRO A 122 -18.97 -11.05 -16.78
CA PRO A 122 -18.75 -12.29 -17.52
C PRO A 122 -19.98 -12.63 -18.36
N THR A 123 -19.80 -12.82 -19.67
CA THR A 123 -20.89 -13.22 -20.56
C THR A 123 -21.10 -14.73 -20.46
N GLY A 124 -22.21 -15.16 -19.86
CA GLY A 124 -22.70 -16.55 -19.96
C GLY A 124 -23.07 -17.27 -18.66
N ILE A 125 -22.85 -16.66 -17.48
CA ILE A 125 -23.28 -17.24 -16.20
C ILE A 125 -24.02 -16.14 -15.41
N PRO A 126 -25.32 -16.32 -15.10
CA PRO A 126 -26.08 -15.38 -14.27
C PRO A 126 -25.61 -15.38 -12.82
#